data_AF-A0A940ZD48-F1
#
_entry.id   AF-A0A940ZD48-F1
#
_cell.length_a   1.000
_cell.length_b   1.000
_cell.length_c   1.000
_cell.angle_alpha   90.00
_cell.angle_beta   90.00
_cell.angle_gamma   90.00
#
_symmetry.space_group_name_H-M   'P 1'
#
loop_
_entity.id
_entity.type
_entity.pdbx_description
1 polymer ?
#
loop_
_entity_poly.entity_id
_entity_poly.type
_entity_poly.pdbx_seq_one_letter_code
_entity_poly.pdbx_strand_id
1 'polypeptide(L)'
;MQIKSIRGFKDILPGEVERWQFAVFRHERPQKGRYRQFHQIDAEILGVEDPWADAEILTMLVHYLGGLGLKNLSLQINSLGCPECRAPYKMEIRKFLQGQKAALCEDCQRRVEENPLRIFDCKKEECRKALETAPSVLDYLCPDCLNHFARVRALLGEISLPYSVNPRMVRGLDYYTRTAFEVVAGELGAQNAVSGGGRYDGLAQDIGGPRVPSIGFAIGVERLVLLLPENQTARHPQVFLAALGEEPRKKAFRVAQELRQADIWVELDYEGKSLKSQMRKADKMRSPYVLILGEEELKKTRVILRDMATKTQEDLPLTGVLPRMKSLMGKN
;
A
#
# COMPACT_ATOMS: atom_id res chain seq x y z
N MET A 1 -15.08 -10.34 15.68
CA MET A 1 -15.02 -10.42 14.21
C MET A 1 -15.48 -11.81 13.80
N GLN A 2 -16.75 -11.99 13.43
CA GLN A 2 -17.22 -13.29 12.92
C GLN A 2 -16.79 -13.37 11.46
N ILE A 3 -15.82 -14.23 11.16
CA ILE A 3 -15.57 -14.66 9.77
C ILE A 3 -16.77 -15.53 9.39
N LYS A 4 -17.68 -15.00 8.56
CA LYS A 4 -18.95 -15.66 8.21
C LYS A 4 -18.80 -16.73 7.12
N SER A 5 -17.70 -16.72 6.36
CA SER A 5 -17.35 -17.73 5.37
C SER A 5 -15.90 -17.54 4.91
N ILE A 6 -15.22 -18.64 4.59
CA ILE A 6 -13.98 -18.65 3.82
C ILE A 6 -14.37 -19.20 2.44
N ARG A 7 -14.16 -18.44 1.36
CA ARG A 7 -14.39 -18.92 -0.01
C ARG A 7 -13.42 -20.07 -0.30
N GLY A 8 -13.92 -21.21 -0.74
CA GLY A 8 -13.06 -22.30 -1.24
C GLY A 8 -12.63 -22.04 -2.68
N PHE A 9 -11.67 -22.81 -3.21
CA PHE A 9 -11.24 -22.70 -4.62
C PHE A 9 -12.39 -22.81 -5.64
N LYS A 10 -13.49 -23.48 -5.27
CA LYS A 10 -14.69 -23.63 -6.11
C LYS A 10 -15.57 -22.36 -6.17
N ASP A 11 -15.37 -21.44 -5.24
CA ASP A 11 -16.14 -20.20 -5.14
C ASP A 11 -15.40 -19.01 -5.77
N ILE A 12 -14.19 -19.23 -6.29
CA ILE A 12 -13.42 -18.22 -7.03
C ILE A 12 -14.04 -18.09 -8.42
N LEU A 13 -14.57 -16.91 -8.72
CA LEU A 13 -15.08 -16.60 -10.05
C LEU A 13 -13.91 -16.21 -10.95
N PRO A 14 -13.67 -16.93 -12.07
CA PRO A 14 -12.58 -16.60 -12.97
C PRO A 14 -12.66 -15.14 -13.44
N GLY A 15 -11.58 -14.38 -13.24
CA GLY A 15 -11.52 -12.98 -13.66
C GLY A 15 -12.00 -11.97 -12.62
N GLU A 16 -12.58 -12.40 -11.50
CA GLU A 16 -12.83 -11.50 -10.36
C GLU A 16 -11.50 -11.07 -9.74
N VAL A 17 -11.37 -9.78 -9.44
CA VAL A 17 -10.23 -9.25 -8.68
C VAL A 17 -10.45 -9.53 -7.20
N GLU A 18 -9.77 -10.55 -6.69
CA GLU A 18 -9.75 -10.88 -5.27
C GLU A 18 -8.79 -9.94 -4.53
N ARG A 19 -9.18 -9.46 -3.35
CA ARG A 19 -8.43 -8.45 -2.58
C ARG A 19 -8.24 -8.90 -1.14
N TRP A 20 -7.01 -8.84 -0.66
CA TRP A 20 -6.65 -9.37 0.65
C TRP A 20 -5.82 -8.37 1.45
N GLN A 21 -5.97 -8.42 2.77
CA GLN A 21 -5.09 -7.70 3.70
C GLN A 21 -4.78 -8.60 4.89
N PHE A 22 -3.50 -8.85 5.15
CA PHE A 22 -3.05 -9.77 6.20
C PHE A 22 -1.64 -9.45 6.69
N ALA A 23 -1.29 -10.05 7.83
CA ALA A 23 0.06 -9.99 8.38
C ALA A 23 0.92 -11.12 7.80
N VAL A 24 2.17 -10.80 7.50
CA VAL A 24 3.15 -11.70 6.88
C VAL A 24 4.43 -11.73 7.71
N PHE A 25 5.03 -12.91 7.77
CA PHE A 25 6.21 -13.19 8.60
C PHE A 25 7.38 -13.62 7.72
N ARG A 26 8.55 -13.03 7.95
CA ARG A 26 9.80 -13.47 7.31
C ARG A 26 10.99 -13.36 8.25
N HIS A 27 11.87 -14.35 8.18
CA HIS A 27 13.09 -14.36 8.98
C HIS A 27 14.25 -13.66 8.24
N GLU A 28 14.14 -12.32 8.11
CA GLU A 28 15.21 -11.46 7.58
C GLU A 28 15.85 -10.60 8.69
N ARG A 29 17.05 -10.06 8.41
CA ARG A 29 17.69 -9.05 9.26
C ARG A 29 16.86 -7.75 9.19
N PRO A 30 16.32 -7.24 10.31
CA PRO A 30 15.49 -6.04 10.31
C PRO A 30 16.23 -4.79 9.80
N GLN A 31 15.54 -3.98 9.00
CA GLN A 31 16.02 -2.69 8.48
C GLN A 31 14.83 -1.72 8.36
N LYS A 32 15.07 -0.43 8.10
CA LYS A 32 14.00 0.55 7.90
C LYS A 32 13.07 0.10 6.75
N GLY A 33 11.78 -0.08 7.03
CA GLY A 33 10.80 -0.60 6.07
C GLY A 33 10.91 -2.10 5.76
N ARG A 34 11.74 -2.86 6.50
CA ARG A 34 11.87 -4.32 6.41
C ARG A 34 11.77 -4.94 7.80
N TYR A 35 10.57 -5.39 8.13
CA TYR A 35 10.25 -6.00 9.42
C TYR A 35 10.13 -7.52 9.30
N ARG A 36 10.24 -8.20 10.45
CA ARG A 36 10.01 -9.65 10.57
C ARG A 36 8.54 -10.02 10.55
N GLN A 37 7.70 -9.12 11.04
CA GLN A 37 6.26 -9.12 10.84
C GLN A 37 5.90 -7.80 10.17
N PHE A 38 5.16 -7.84 9.07
CA PHE A 38 4.71 -6.68 8.31
C PHE A 38 3.32 -6.98 7.72
N HIS A 39 2.66 -5.98 7.17
CA HIS A 39 1.32 -6.16 6.60
C HIS A 39 1.36 -5.97 5.09
N GLN A 40 0.54 -6.75 4.37
CA GLN A 40 0.41 -6.62 2.93
C GLN A 40 -1.03 -6.31 2.52
N ILE A 41 -1.15 -5.58 1.42
CA ILE A 41 -2.37 -5.41 0.63
C ILE A 41 -2.10 -6.09 -0.71
N ASP A 42 -2.91 -7.08 -1.02
CA ASP A 42 -2.70 -7.95 -2.17
C ASP A 42 -3.95 -7.94 -3.05
N ALA A 43 -3.73 -8.09 -4.35
CA ALA A 43 -4.81 -8.20 -5.30
C ALA A 43 -4.45 -9.21 -6.39
N GLU A 44 -5.37 -10.13 -6.66
CA GLU A 44 -5.13 -11.30 -7.50
C GLU A 44 -6.29 -11.48 -8.49
N ILE A 45 -5.98 -11.77 -9.75
CA ILE A 45 -6.92 -12.33 -10.73
C ILE A 45 -6.53 -13.79 -10.95
N LEU A 46 -7.47 -14.68 -10.71
CA LEU A 46 -7.29 -16.13 -10.82
C LEU A 46 -8.16 -16.70 -11.94
N GLY A 47 -7.68 -17.75 -12.58
CA GLY A 47 -8.40 -18.48 -13.64
C GLY A 47 -8.40 -17.83 -15.02
N VAL A 48 -7.62 -16.76 -15.23
CA VAL A 48 -7.56 -16.02 -16.50
C VAL A 48 -6.13 -15.94 -17.02
N GLU A 49 -5.91 -16.53 -18.20
CA GLU A 49 -4.61 -16.54 -18.89
C GLU A 49 -4.41 -15.33 -19.82
N ASP A 50 -5.49 -14.64 -20.17
CA ASP A 50 -5.42 -13.57 -21.16
C ASP A 50 -4.64 -12.34 -20.63
N PRO A 51 -3.76 -11.72 -21.44
CA PRO A 51 -2.99 -10.51 -21.08
C PRO A 51 -3.85 -9.30 -20.66
N TRP A 52 -5.15 -9.28 -20.92
CA TRP A 52 -6.09 -8.30 -20.35
C TRP A 52 -6.02 -8.27 -18.81
N ALA A 53 -5.91 -9.43 -18.16
CA ALA A 53 -5.81 -9.53 -16.71
C ALA A 53 -4.50 -8.89 -16.20
N ASP A 54 -3.40 -9.05 -16.93
CA ASP A 54 -2.13 -8.41 -16.59
C ASP A 54 -2.24 -6.89 -16.69
N ALA A 55 -2.76 -6.38 -17.82
CA ALA A 55 -2.91 -4.95 -18.01
C ALA A 55 -3.81 -4.31 -16.94
N GLU A 56 -4.90 -4.99 -16.55
CA GLU A 56 -5.79 -4.56 -15.47
C GLU A 56 -5.06 -4.48 -14.12
N ILE A 57 -4.34 -5.54 -13.74
CA ILE A 57 -3.58 -5.57 -12.47
C ILE A 57 -2.51 -4.47 -12.41
N LEU A 58 -1.77 -4.25 -13.50
CA LEU A 58 -0.75 -3.21 -13.57
C LEU A 58 -1.39 -1.81 -13.45
N THR A 59 -2.49 -1.59 -14.16
CA THR A 59 -3.22 -0.32 -14.15
C THR A 59 -3.82 -0.04 -12.79
N MET A 60 -4.49 -1.03 -12.19
CA MET A 60 -5.09 -0.93 -10.87
C MET A 60 -4.04 -0.55 -9.82
N LEU A 61 -2.86 -1.17 -9.86
CA LEU A 61 -1.78 -0.84 -8.93
C LEU A 61 -1.32 0.62 -9.06
N VAL A 62 -1.05 1.07 -10.28
CA VAL A 62 -0.55 2.44 -10.51
C VAL A 62 -1.61 3.48 -10.11
N HIS A 63 -2.88 3.26 -10.48
CA HIS A 63 -3.98 4.14 -10.08
C HIS A 63 -4.18 4.15 -8.57
N TYR A 64 -4.13 3.00 -7.91
CA TYR A 64 -4.27 2.91 -6.47
C TYR A 64 -3.17 3.70 -5.74
N LEU A 65 -1.90 3.50 -6.11
CA LEU A 65 -0.78 4.21 -5.52
C LEU A 65 -0.85 5.73 -5.79
N GLY A 66 -1.23 6.13 -7.00
CA GLY A 66 -1.42 7.54 -7.35
C GLY A 66 -2.57 8.19 -6.58
N GLY A 67 -3.69 7.47 -6.42
CA GLY A 67 -4.86 7.92 -5.65
C GLY A 67 -4.57 8.11 -4.15
N LEU A 68 -3.59 7.38 -3.60
CA LEU A 68 -3.07 7.60 -2.25
C LEU A 68 -2.14 8.83 -2.14
N GLY A 69 -1.83 9.49 -3.25
CA GLY A 69 -1.01 10.69 -3.29
C GLY A 69 0.49 10.45 -3.49
N LEU A 70 0.92 9.22 -3.82
CA LEU A 70 2.31 8.99 -4.19
C LEU A 70 2.63 9.70 -5.51
N LYS A 71 3.79 10.35 -5.57
CA LYS A 71 4.27 11.08 -6.74
C LYS A 71 5.42 10.33 -7.41
N ASN A 72 5.66 10.65 -8.68
CA ASN A 72 6.77 10.12 -9.48
C ASN A 72 6.78 8.58 -9.46
N LEU A 73 5.63 7.98 -9.73
CA LEU A 73 5.51 6.53 -9.89
C LEU A 73 6.11 6.13 -11.24
N SER A 74 7.00 5.15 -11.24
CA SER A 74 7.50 4.52 -12.45
C SER A 74 7.17 3.04 -12.43
N LEU A 75 6.34 2.62 -13.39
CA LEU A 75 6.05 1.23 -13.67
C LEU A 75 7.19 0.64 -14.50
N GLN A 76 7.81 -0.42 -13.99
CA GLN A 76 8.78 -1.22 -14.70
C GLN A 76 8.18 -2.58 -14.97
N ILE A 77 8.29 -3.07 -16.21
CA ILE A 77 7.75 -4.38 -16.61
C ILE A 77 8.85 -5.25 -17.24
N ASN A 78 8.65 -6.57 -17.18
CA ASN A 78 9.44 -7.58 -17.84
C ASN A 78 8.57 -8.80 -18.18
N SER A 79 9.08 -9.72 -19.00
CA SER A 79 8.53 -11.07 -19.15
C SER A 79 9.59 -12.10 -18.78
N LEU A 80 9.28 -12.97 -17.82
CA LEU A 80 10.14 -14.05 -17.36
C LEU A 80 9.96 -15.36 -18.17
N GLY A 81 9.17 -15.30 -19.24
CA GLY A 81 8.83 -16.44 -20.09
C GLY A 81 8.09 -17.57 -19.37
N CYS A 82 7.86 -18.67 -20.09
CA CYS A 82 7.38 -19.93 -19.53
C CYS A 82 8.55 -20.88 -19.22
N PRO A 83 8.32 -22.07 -18.63
CA PRO A 83 9.38 -23.06 -18.40
C PRO A 83 10.22 -23.39 -19.64
N GLU A 84 9.61 -23.44 -20.83
CA GLU A 84 10.31 -23.70 -22.10
C GLU A 84 11.23 -22.54 -22.52
N CYS A 85 10.84 -21.29 -22.26
CA CYS A 85 11.70 -20.12 -22.50
C CYS A 85 12.91 -20.12 -21.54
N ARG A 86 12.69 -20.58 -20.30
CA ARG A 86 13.69 -20.52 -19.23
C ARG A 86 14.81 -21.52 -19.39
N ALA A 87 14.55 -22.69 -19.95
CA ALA A 87 15.57 -23.72 -20.14
C ALA A 87 16.76 -23.23 -20.98
N PRO A 88 16.59 -22.74 -22.22
CA PRO A 88 17.69 -22.21 -23.02
C PRO A 88 18.31 -20.95 -22.40
N TYR A 89 17.48 -20.07 -21.82
CA TYR A 89 17.99 -18.87 -21.14
C TYR A 89 18.90 -19.20 -19.95
N LYS A 90 18.52 -20.19 -19.12
CA LYS A 90 19.33 -20.65 -17.99
C LYS A 90 20.68 -21.21 -18.41
N MET A 91 20.75 -21.88 -19.57
CA MET A 91 22.01 -22.37 -20.11
C MET A 91 22.92 -21.20 -20.52
N GLU A 92 22.38 -20.22 -21.26
CA GLU A 92 23.17 -19.08 -21.71
C GLU A 92 23.63 -18.20 -20.54
N ILE A 93 22.73 -17.89 -19.60
CA ILE A 93 23.11 -17.06 -18.44
C ILE A 93 24.16 -17.76 -17.57
N ARG A 94 24.09 -19.09 -17.41
CA ARG A 94 25.12 -19.85 -16.66
C ARG A 94 26.47 -19.74 -17.36
N LYS A 95 26.52 -19.91 -18.68
CA LYS A 95 27.75 -19.74 -19.49
C LYS A 95 28.30 -18.32 -19.37
N PHE A 96 27.46 -17.30 -19.50
CA PHE A 96 27.83 -15.91 -19.31
C PHE A 96 28.45 -15.66 -17.93
N LEU A 97 27.78 -16.13 -16.87
CA LEU A 97 28.20 -15.93 -15.49
C LEU A 97 29.47 -16.70 -15.12
N GLN A 98 29.72 -17.86 -15.74
CA GLN A 98 30.98 -18.58 -15.59
C GLN A 98 32.16 -17.73 -16.11
N GLY A 99 31.98 -17.04 -17.23
CA GLY A 99 32.97 -16.08 -17.76
C GLY A 99 33.18 -14.85 -16.87
N GLN A 100 32.16 -14.47 -16.10
CA GLN A 100 32.20 -13.31 -15.18
C GLN A 100 32.53 -13.69 -13.73
N LYS A 101 32.78 -14.97 -13.43
CA LYS A 101 32.84 -15.48 -12.05
C LYS A 101 33.83 -14.73 -11.15
N ALA A 102 34.99 -14.35 -11.68
CA ALA A 102 36.01 -13.60 -10.93
C ALA A 102 35.57 -12.17 -10.56
N ALA A 103 34.64 -11.57 -11.31
CA ALA A 103 34.09 -10.24 -11.05
C ALA A 103 32.87 -10.26 -10.11
N LEU A 104 32.37 -11.45 -9.75
CA LEU A 104 31.25 -11.63 -8.84
C LEU A 104 31.72 -11.73 -7.39
N CYS A 105 30.88 -11.26 -6.46
CA CYS A 105 31.12 -11.48 -5.04
C CYS A 105 30.98 -12.95 -4.65
N GLU A 106 31.54 -13.34 -3.50
CA GLU A 106 31.56 -14.72 -3.01
C GLU A 106 30.17 -15.41 -3.01
N ASP A 107 29.12 -14.70 -2.58
CA ASP A 107 27.75 -15.23 -2.63
C ASP A 107 27.28 -15.51 -4.05
N CYS A 108 27.59 -14.61 -4.98
CA CYS A 108 27.18 -14.73 -6.38
C CYS A 108 27.99 -15.80 -7.10
N GLN A 109 29.27 -15.99 -6.76
CA GLN A 109 30.08 -17.08 -7.29
C GLN A 109 29.47 -18.46 -6.96
N ARG A 110 28.86 -18.61 -5.78
CA ARG A 110 28.11 -19.82 -5.39
C ARG A 110 26.80 -19.95 -6.18
N ARG A 111 26.05 -18.86 -6.30
CA ARG A 111 24.76 -18.82 -7.02
C ARG A 111 24.86 -19.15 -8.51
N VAL A 112 26.02 -18.96 -9.14
CA VAL A 112 26.26 -19.34 -10.55
C VAL A 112 25.83 -20.79 -10.80
N GLU A 113 26.15 -21.68 -9.86
CA GLU A 113 25.88 -23.11 -10.03
C GLU A 113 24.48 -23.51 -9.54
N GLU A 114 23.99 -22.90 -8.46
CA GLU A 114 22.73 -23.24 -7.79
C GLU A 114 21.50 -22.59 -8.44
N ASN A 115 21.47 -21.26 -8.52
CA ASN A 115 20.37 -20.48 -9.08
C ASN A 115 20.90 -19.18 -9.69
N PRO A 116 21.38 -19.20 -10.95
CA PRO A 116 22.06 -18.07 -11.57
C PRO A 116 21.18 -16.82 -11.70
N LEU A 117 19.85 -16.99 -11.75
CA LEU A 117 18.91 -15.87 -11.86
C LEU A 117 18.88 -15.00 -10.59
N ARG A 118 19.17 -15.57 -9.41
CA ARG A 118 19.23 -14.80 -8.15
C ARG A 118 20.43 -13.86 -8.05
N ILE A 119 21.32 -13.86 -9.04
CA ILE A 119 22.44 -12.91 -9.09
C ILE A 119 21.95 -11.52 -9.50
N PHE A 120 20.87 -11.43 -10.28
CA PHE A 120 20.24 -10.16 -10.64
C PHE A 120 19.67 -9.39 -9.42
N ASP A 121 19.39 -10.08 -8.31
CA ASP A 121 18.99 -9.47 -7.03
C ASP A 121 20.18 -8.93 -6.20
N CYS A 122 21.42 -9.16 -6.63
CA CYS A 122 22.58 -8.76 -5.87
C CYS A 122 22.76 -7.24 -5.87
N LYS A 123 22.98 -6.67 -4.67
CA LYS A 123 23.11 -5.23 -4.46
C LYS A 123 24.55 -4.73 -4.49
N LYS A 124 25.54 -5.62 -4.63
CA LYS A 124 26.96 -5.22 -4.69
C LYS A 124 27.29 -4.66 -6.07
N GLU A 125 28.03 -3.56 -6.07
CA GLU A 125 28.35 -2.80 -7.30
C GLU A 125 29.17 -3.64 -8.29
N GLU A 126 30.12 -4.43 -7.80
CA GLU A 126 30.89 -5.38 -8.62
C GLU A 126 30.00 -6.35 -9.41
N CYS A 127 28.98 -6.94 -8.76
CA CYS A 127 28.03 -7.83 -9.40
C CYS A 127 27.13 -7.08 -10.38
N ARG A 128 26.71 -5.86 -10.07
CA ARG A 128 25.88 -5.05 -10.98
C ARG A 128 26.62 -4.75 -12.28
N LYS A 129 27.88 -4.36 -12.20
CA LYS A 129 28.75 -4.10 -13.36
C LYS A 129 28.96 -5.37 -14.18
N ALA A 130 29.23 -6.51 -13.53
CA ALA A 130 29.39 -7.80 -14.20
C ALA A 130 28.13 -8.26 -14.97
N LEU A 131 26.95 -7.74 -14.59
CA LEU A 131 25.66 -8.07 -15.22
C LEU A 131 25.20 -7.06 -16.29
N GLU A 132 25.96 -5.99 -16.56
CA GLU A 132 25.52 -4.95 -17.51
C GLU A 132 25.27 -5.50 -18.92
N THR A 133 26.09 -6.45 -19.34
CA THR A 133 26.04 -7.12 -20.65
C THR A 133 25.38 -8.49 -20.61
N ALA A 134 24.68 -8.81 -19.51
CA ALA A 134 24.02 -10.10 -19.36
C ALA A 134 22.91 -10.29 -20.43
N PRO A 135 22.74 -11.51 -20.97
CA PRO A 135 21.66 -11.80 -21.91
C PRO A 135 20.30 -11.55 -21.27
N SER A 136 19.36 -11.07 -22.07
CA SER A 136 17.98 -10.85 -21.62
C SER A 136 17.14 -12.09 -21.84
N VAL A 137 16.27 -12.42 -20.88
CA VAL A 137 15.23 -13.45 -21.08
C VAL A 137 14.27 -13.10 -22.23
N LEU A 138 14.15 -11.81 -22.57
CA LEU A 138 13.30 -11.34 -23.65
C LEU A 138 13.74 -11.87 -25.02
N ASP A 139 15.02 -12.18 -25.19
CA ASP A 139 15.59 -12.74 -26.43
C ASP A 139 15.30 -14.25 -26.58
N TYR A 140 14.75 -14.89 -25.54
CA TYR A 140 14.49 -16.33 -25.47
C TYR A 140 13.00 -16.66 -25.30
N LEU A 141 12.12 -15.68 -25.50
CA LEU A 141 10.68 -15.92 -25.40
C LEU A 141 10.20 -16.77 -26.57
N CYS A 142 9.43 -17.81 -26.27
CA CYS A 142 8.67 -18.53 -27.29
C CYS A 142 7.59 -17.61 -27.90
N PRO A 143 7.03 -17.96 -29.08
CA PRO A 143 6.04 -17.13 -29.77
C PRO A 143 4.86 -16.73 -28.88
N ASP A 144 4.36 -17.62 -28.03
CA ASP A 144 3.23 -17.35 -27.14
C ASP A 144 3.59 -16.31 -26.07
N CYS A 145 4.76 -16.44 -25.44
CA CYS A 145 5.22 -15.49 -24.42
C CYS A 145 5.55 -14.11 -25.03
N LEU A 146 6.11 -14.09 -26.24
CA LEU A 146 6.38 -12.86 -26.97
C LEU A 146 5.06 -12.15 -27.33
N ASN A 147 4.09 -12.87 -27.88
CA ASN A 147 2.77 -12.35 -28.22
C ASN A 147 2.02 -11.85 -26.97
N HIS A 148 2.05 -12.62 -25.88
CA HIS A 148 1.45 -12.22 -24.61
C HIS A 148 2.04 -10.90 -24.10
N PHE A 149 3.37 -10.79 -24.04
CA PHE A 149 4.03 -9.56 -23.58
C PHE A 149 3.77 -8.37 -24.50
N ALA A 150 3.74 -8.58 -25.82
CA ALA A 150 3.36 -7.56 -26.79
C ALA A 150 1.92 -7.06 -26.58
N ARG A 151 0.97 -7.97 -26.32
CA ARG A 151 -0.43 -7.62 -26.03
C ARG A 151 -0.56 -6.83 -24.72
N VAL A 152 0.15 -7.20 -23.66
CA VAL A 152 0.18 -6.39 -22.42
C VAL A 152 0.66 -4.98 -22.73
N ARG A 153 1.77 -4.85 -23.45
CA ARG A 153 2.35 -3.55 -23.83
C ARG A 153 1.41 -2.70 -24.68
N ALA A 154 0.67 -3.32 -25.61
CA ALA A 154 -0.33 -2.64 -26.42
C ALA A 154 -1.49 -2.10 -25.57
N LEU A 155 -2.04 -2.92 -24.68
CA LEU A 155 -3.13 -2.53 -23.77
C LEU A 155 -2.72 -1.37 -22.84
N LEU A 156 -1.51 -1.40 -22.29
CA LEU A 156 -0.98 -0.27 -21.52
C LEU A 156 -0.83 1.00 -22.38
N GLY A 157 -0.53 0.83 -23.67
CA GLY A 157 -0.46 1.92 -24.64
C GLY A 157 -1.81 2.57 -24.93
N GLU A 158 -2.90 1.78 -25.01
CA GLU A 158 -4.27 2.28 -25.24
C GLU A 158 -4.71 3.29 -24.18
N ILE A 159 -4.27 3.10 -22.92
CA ILE A 159 -4.57 4.00 -21.81
C ILE A 159 -3.44 5.00 -21.53
N SER A 160 -2.41 5.04 -22.38
CA SER A 160 -1.23 5.90 -22.22
C SER A 160 -0.54 5.74 -20.86
N LEU A 161 -0.52 4.53 -20.28
CA LEU A 161 0.14 4.27 -19.00
C LEU A 161 1.66 4.19 -19.23
N PRO A 162 2.47 5.12 -18.67
CA PRO A 162 3.90 5.12 -18.89
C PRO A 162 4.56 3.94 -18.17
N TYR A 163 5.39 3.19 -18.89
CA TYR A 163 6.20 2.13 -18.34
C TYR A 163 7.59 2.10 -18.98
N SER A 164 8.52 1.41 -18.33
CA SER A 164 9.82 1.05 -18.90
C SER A 164 10.02 -0.46 -18.84
N VAL A 165 10.75 -1.01 -19.82
CA VAL A 165 11.09 -2.44 -19.82
C VAL A 165 12.40 -2.62 -19.08
N ASN A 166 12.40 -3.41 -18.01
CA ASN A 166 13.58 -3.75 -17.25
C ASN A 166 13.92 -5.24 -17.43
N PRO A 167 14.77 -5.61 -18.41
CA PRO A 167 15.09 -7.00 -18.71
C PRO A 167 15.82 -7.74 -17.58
N ARG A 168 16.41 -6.99 -16.63
CA ARG A 168 17.13 -7.52 -15.47
C ARG A 168 16.21 -7.77 -14.26
N MET A 169 14.93 -7.39 -14.36
CA MET A 169 13.97 -7.64 -13.29
C MET A 169 13.74 -9.14 -13.19
N VAL A 170 14.21 -9.72 -12.09
CA VAL A 170 13.87 -11.07 -11.66
C VAL A 170 12.93 -11.00 -10.45
N ARG A 171 12.40 -12.15 -10.04
CA ARG A 171 11.59 -12.26 -8.84
C ARG A 171 12.25 -13.22 -7.87
N GLY A 172 12.21 -12.89 -6.59
CA GLY A 172 12.78 -13.73 -5.53
C GLY A 172 12.03 -15.06 -5.31
N LEU A 173 10.92 -15.29 -6.01
CA LEU A 173 10.09 -16.49 -5.95
C LEU A 173 10.07 -17.13 -7.35
N ASP A 174 10.43 -18.40 -7.43
CA ASP A 174 10.70 -19.07 -8.71
C ASP A 174 9.40 -19.43 -9.48
N TYR A 175 8.23 -19.32 -8.82
CA TYR A 175 6.91 -19.67 -9.39
C TYR A 175 6.40 -18.68 -10.45
N TYR A 176 6.96 -17.47 -10.54
CA TYR A 176 6.47 -16.48 -11.51
C TYR A 176 6.68 -17.01 -12.93
N THR A 177 5.90 -16.54 -13.90
CA THR A 177 5.95 -16.86 -15.32
C THR A 177 5.46 -15.65 -16.11
N ARG A 178 5.89 -15.46 -17.36
CA ARG A 178 5.45 -14.33 -18.21
C ARG A 178 5.60 -12.99 -17.46
N THR A 179 4.58 -12.16 -17.41
CA THR A 179 4.64 -10.78 -16.88
C THR A 179 5.23 -10.72 -15.46
N ALA A 180 6.19 -9.82 -15.26
CA ALA A 180 6.67 -9.39 -13.95
C ALA A 180 6.77 -7.86 -13.95
N PHE A 181 6.41 -7.22 -12.83
CA PHE A 181 6.38 -5.75 -12.79
C PHE A 181 6.61 -5.19 -11.39
N GLU A 182 7.31 -4.06 -11.31
CA GLU A 182 7.49 -3.28 -10.07
C GLU A 182 7.00 -1.86 -10.27
N VAL A 183 6.49 -1.27 -9.19
CA VAL A 183 6.27 0.17 -9.12
C VAL A 183 7.26 0.76 -8.13
N VAL A 184 8.11 1.65 -8.62
CA VAL A 184 9.05 2.45 -7.84
C VAL A 184 8.48 3.85 -7.65
N ALA A 185 8.71 4.45 -6.47
CA ALA A 185 8.31 5.82 -6.18
C ALA A 185 9.53 6.71 -5.88
N GLY A 186 9.48 7.95 -6.38
CA GLY A 186 10.53 8.95 -6.19
C GLY A 186 11.78 8.73 -7.05
N GLU A 187 12.83 9.50 -6.81
CA GLU A 187 14.02 9.57 -7.69
C GLU A 187 15.13 8.56 -7.36
N LEU A 188 15.02 7.81 -6.24
CA LEU A 188 16.09 6.94 -5.74
C LEU A 188 15.96 5.47 -6.21
N GLY A 189 15.87 5.26 -7.53
CA GLY A 189 16.20 4.00 -8.23
C GLY A 189 15.59 2.67 -7.69
N ALA A 190 16.21 1.53 -8.05
CA ALA A 190 15.72 0.17 -7.76
C ALA A 190 15.60 -0.18 -6.25
N GLN A 191 16.10 0.67 -5.36
CA GLN A 191 15.95 0.50 -3.91
C GLN A 191 14.61 1.05 -3.39
N ASN A 192 13.78 1.63 -4.26
CA ASN A 192 12.51 2.30 -3.95
C ASN A 192 11.25 1.54 -4.39
N ALA A 193 11.33 0.24 -4.66
CA ALA A 193 10.13 -0.54 -4.97
C ALA A 193 9.11 -0.38 -3.82
N VAL A 194 7.91 0.04 -4.18
CA VAL A 194 6.75 0.21 -3.29
C VAL A 194 5.90 -1.03 -3.32
N SER A 195 5.77 -1.60 -4.52
CA SER A 195 5.01 -2.80 -4.80
C SER A 195 5.64 -3.54 -5.96
N GLY A 196 5.39 -4.84 -6.01
CA GLY A 196 5.75 -5.68 -7.13
C GLY A 196 4.80 -6.85 -7.24
N GLY A 197 4.76 -7.41 -8.43
CA GLY A 197 3.91 -8.53 -8.76
C GLY A 197 4.35 -9.21 -10.05
N GLY A 198 3.45 -10.04 -10.55
CA GLY A 198 3.61 -10.78 -11.79
C GLY A 198 2.62 -11.91 -11.93
N ARG A 199 2.69 -12.60 -13.07
CA ARG A 199 1.90 -13.77 -13.41
C ARG A 199 2.57 -15.05 -12.88
N TYR A 200 1.80 -16.04 -12.46
CA TYR A 200 2.29 -17.24 -11.78
C TYR A 200 1.41 -18.48 -12.03
N ASP A 201 1.19 -18.80 -13.30
CA ASP A 201 0.15 -19.78 -13.72
C ASP A 201 0.34 -21.20 -13.16
N GLY A 202 1.56 -21.57 -12.76
CA GLY A 202 1.91 -22.90 -12.26
C GLY A 202 1.74 -23.10 -10.75
N LEU A 203 1.63 -22.02 -9.96
CA LEU A 203 1.73 -22.10 -8.50
C LEU A 203 0.68 -23.05 -7.88
N ALA A 204 -0.55 -23.02 -8.39
CA ALA A 204 -1.62 -23.90 -7.90
C ALA A 204 -1.29 -25.39 -8.14
N GLN A 205 -0.61 -25.73 -9.25
CA GLN A 205 -0.17 -27.09 -9.54
C GLN A 205 0.97 -27.52 -8.63
N ASP A 206 1.92 -26.61 -8.38
CA ASP A 206 3.07 -26.87 -7.52
C ASP A 206 2.67 -27.23 -6.08
N ILE A 207 1.48 -26.78 -5.63
CA ILE A 207 0.91 -27.11 -4.32
C ILE A 207 -0.17 -28.21 -4.35
N GLY A 208 -0.28 -28.96 -5.45
CA GLY A 208 -1.17 -30.12 -5.58
C GLY A 208 -2.57 -29.84 -6.11
N GLY A 209 -2.84 -28.63 -6.61
CA GLY A 209 -4.09 -28.25 -7.27
C GLY A 209 -4.05 -28.38 -8.80
N PRO A 210 -5.12 -27.93 -9.49
CA PRO A 210 -5.13 -27.85 -10.95
C PRO A 210 -4.30 -26.65 -11.47
N ARG A 211 -4.10 -26.58 -12.79
CA ARG A 211 -3.54 -25.36 -13.43
C ARG A 211 -4.53 -24.21 -13.26
N VAL A 212 -4.11 -23.15 -12.58
CA VAL A 212 -4.90 -21.92 -12.39
C VAL A 212 -4.05 -20.74 -12.84
N PRO A 213 -4.23 -20.26 -14.09
CA PRO A 213 -3.57 -19.06 -14.57
C PRO A 213 -3.87 -17.88 -13.66
N SER A 214 -2.85 -17.16 -13.21
CA SER A 214 -2.98 -16.24 -12.09
C SER A 214 -2.02 -15.06 -12.22
N ILE A 215 -2.46 -13.87 -11.84
CA ILE A 215 -1.61 -12.67 -11.76
C ILE A 215 -2.06 -11.76 -10.62
N GLY A 216 -1.10 -11.11 -9.98
CA GLY A 216 -1.39 -10.05 -9.03
C GLY A 216 -0.16 -9.33 -8.52
N PHE A 217 -0.34 -8.60 -7.44
CA PHE A 217 0.71 -7.88 -6.74
C PHE A 217 0.50 -7.92 -5.23
N ALA A 218 1.57 -7.55 -4.52
CA ALA A 218 1.51 -7.23 -3.12
C ALA A 218 2.10 -5.84 -2.83
N ILE A 219 1.54 -5.15 -1.85
CA ILE A 219 2.02 -3.85 -1.35
C ILE A 219 2.37 -4.00 0.13
N GLY A 220 3.62 -3.71 0.52
CA GLY A 220 3.98 -3.66 1.93
C GLY A 220 3.43 -2.39 2.59
N VAL A 221 2.52 -2.52 3.56
CA VAL A 221 1.84 -1.37 4.19
C VAL A 221 2.83 -0.45 4.89
N GLU A 222 3.79 -0.98 5.64
CA GLU A 222 4.76 -0.16 6.35
C GLU A 222 5.69 0.58 5.38
N ARG A 223 6.02 -0.06 4.25
CA ARG A 223 6.79 0.57 3.18
C ARG A 223 6.00 1.72 2.55
N LEU A 224 4.71 1.48 2.28
CA LEU A 224 3.80 2.45 1.72
C LEU A 224 3.64 3.67 2.64
N VAL A 225 3.40 3.46 3.94
CA VAL A 225 3.26 4.54 4.93
C VAL A 225 4.51 5.43 5.01
N LEU A 226 5.71 4.86 4.85
CA LEU A 226 6.95 5.65 4.81
C LEU A 226 7.10 6.52 3.56
N LEU A 227 6.37 6.20 2.49
CA LEU A 227 6.44 6.88 1.20
C LEU A 227 5.27 7.83 0.96
N LEU A 228 4.17 7.66 1.72
CA LEU A 228 3.05 8.58 1.66
C LEU A 228 3.51 9.98 2.07
N PRO A 229 3.06 11.03 1.36
CA PRO A 229 3.26 12.39 1.83
C PRO A 229 2.59 12.56 3.21
N GLU A 230 3.05 13.52 4.01
CA GLU A 230 2.35 13.86 5.25
C GLU A 230 0.87 14.09 4.95
N ASN A 231 0.05 13.28 5.61
CA ASN A 231 -1.35 13.15 5.24
C ASN A 231 -2.12 14.42 5.62
N GLN A 232 -2.38 15.28 4.64
CA GLN A 232 -3.23 16.46 4.81
C GLN A 232 -4.71 16.08 4.98
N THR A 233 -5.09 14.82 4.72
CA THR A 233 -6.47 14.33 4.74
C THR A 233 -6.79 13.45 5.96
N ALA A 234 -5.90 13.40 6.96
CA ALA A 234 -6.24 12.74 8.23
C ALA A 234 -7.53 13.35 8.79
N ARG A 235 -8.54 12.52 9.04
CA ARG A 235 -9.76 13.01 9.71
C ARG A 235 -9.36 13.52 11.09
N HIS A 236 -9.94 14.64 11.48
CA HIS A 236 -9.75 15.26 12.78
C HIS A 236 -11.09 15.31 13.52
N PRO A 237 -11.10 15.31 14.87
CA PRO A 237 -12.34 15.46 15.63
C PRO A 237 -13.03 16.76 15.24
N GLN A 238 -14.31 16.64 14.87
CA GLN A 238 -15.14 17.78 14.46
C GLN A 238 -15.37 18.75 15.63
N VAL A 239 -15.39 18.24 16.86
CA VAL A 239 -15.56 19.03 18.08
C VAL A 239 -14.60 18.57 19.15
N PHE A 240 -14.03 19.50 19.89
CA PHE A 240 -13.34 19.25 21.15
C PHE A 240 -14.10 19.89 22.31
N LEU A 241 -14.34 19.14 23.39
CA LEU A 241 -14.99 19.63 24.60
C LEU A 241 -13.94 19.95 25.66
N ALA A 242 -13.77 21.24 25.93
CA ALA A 242 -12.94 21.76 27.00
C ALA A 242 -13.79 22.03 28.25
N ALA A 243 -13.51 21.34 29.35
CA ALA A 243 -14.29 21.45 30.58
C ALA A 243 -13.42 21.73 31.82
N LEU A 244 -13.88 22.63 32.68
CA LEU A 244 -13.15 23.10 33.88
C LEU A 244 -13.95 22.78 35.13
N GLY A 245 -13.40 21.96 36.02
CA GLY A 245 -14.10 21.50 37.23
C GLY A 245 -14.78 20.14 37.04
N GLU A 246 -15.18 19.51 38.15
CA GLU A 246 -15.70 18.14 38.14
C GLU A 246 -17.10 18.05 37.52
N GLU A 247 -18.03 18.90 37.93
CA GLU A 247 -19.41 18.91 37.42
C GLU A 247 -19.46 19.29 35.92
N PRO A 248 -18.73 20.33 35.44
CA PRO A 248 -18.61 20.59 34.01
C PRO A 248 -18.04 19.41 33.23
N ARG A 249 -17.09 18.65 33.77
CA ARG A 249 -16.57 17.44 33.10
C ARG A 249 -17.61 16.33 32.99
N LYS A 250 -18.42 16.08 34.04
CA LYS A 250 -19.55 15.13 33.99
C LYS A 250 -20.55 15.53 32.91
N LYS A 251 -20.90 16.83 32.84
CA LYS A 251 -21.81 17.35 31.82
C LYS A 251 -21.21 17.30 30.42
N ALA A 252 -19.94 17.66 30.24
CA ALA A 252 -19.23 17.59 28.97
C ALA A 252 -19.16 16.15 28.46
N PHE A 253 -18.92 15.17 29.32
CA PHE A 253 -18.97 13.75 28.93
C PHE A 253 -20.34 13.38 28.37
N ARG A 254 -21.44 13.78 29.03
CA ARG A 254 -22.80 13.53 28.53
C ARG A 254 -23.04 14.17 27.16
N VAL A 255 -22.65 15.44 26.98
CA VAL A 255 -22.77 16.15 25.68
C VAL A 255 -21.94 15.46 24.60
N ALA A 256 -20.74 15.00 24.92
CA ALA A 256 -19.91 14.25 23.97
C ALA A 256 -20.59 12.95 23.50
N GLN A 257 -21.25 12.22 24.40
CA GLN A 257 -21.98 11.01 24.03
C GLN A 257 -23.19 11.32 23.14
N GLU A 258 -23.93 12.38 23.43
CA GLU A 258 -25.07 12.82 22.61
C GLU A 258 -24.63 13.21 21.19
N LEU A 259 -23.52 13.94 21.06
CA LEU A 259 -22.95 14.29 19.76
C LEU A 259 -22.43 13.06 19.00
N ARG A 260 -21.77 12.12 19.68
CA ARG A 260 -21.29 10.86 19.07
C ARG A 260 -22.42 9.96 18.61
N GLN A 261 -23.53 9.91 19.35
CA GLN A 261 -24.75 9.21 18.94
C GLN A 261 -25.42 9.82 17.69
N ALA A 262 -25.05 11.05 17.35
CA ALA A 262 -25.47 11.73 16.12
C ALA A 262 -24.37 11.73 15.04
N ASP A 263 -23.43 10.78 15.09
CA ASP A 263 -22.31 10.60 14.15
C ASP A 263 -21.35 11.80 14.04
N ILE A 264 -21.25 12.62 15.09
CA ILE A 264 -20.28 13.71 15.19
C ILE A 264 -19.06 13.22 15.98
N TRP A 265 -17.87 13.28 15.39
CA TRP A 265 -16.64 12.90 16.07
C TRP A 265 -16.24 13.97 17.09
N VAL A 266 -16.32 13.62 18.37
CA VAL A 266 -16.01 14.50 19.49
C VAL A 266 -14.90 13.93 20.37
N GLU A 267 -13.95 14.78 20.76
CA GLU A 267 -12.89 14.48 21.73
C GLU A 267 -13.02 15.33 23.00
N LEU A 268 -12.44 14.83 24.11
CA LEU A 268 -12.50 15.43 25.44
C LEU A 268 -11.10 15.61 26.04
N ASP A 269 -11.01 16.45 27.07
CA ASP A 269 -9.90 16.37 28.00
C ASP A 269 -10.18 15.39 29.16
N TYR A 270 -9.24 14.45 29.36
CA TYR A 270 -9.32 13.45 30.43
C TYR A 270 -8.45 13.82 31.64
N GLU A 271 -7.52 14.75 31.48
CA GLU A 271 -6.49 15.08 32.48
C GLU A 271 -6.91 16.22 33.42
N GLY A 272 -8.00 16.94 33.11
CA GLY A 272 -8.49 18.05 33.93
C GLY A 272 -7.53 19.24 33.94
N LYS A 273 -6.76 19.43 32.86
CA LYS A 273 -5.76 20.50 32.78
C LYS A 273 -6.42 21.88 32.65
N SER A 274 -5.64 22.95 32.79
CA SER A 274 -6.12 24.32 32.61
C SER A 274 -6.72 24.54 31.21
N LEU A 275 -7.62 25.53 31.08
CA LEU A 275 -8.27 25.86 29.80
C LEU A 275 -7.25 26.10 28.69
N LYS A 276 -6.19 26.85 28.99
CA LYS A 276 -5.09 27.11 28.06
C LYS A 276 -4.45 25.83 27.53
N SER A 277 -4.27 24.81 28.38
CA SER A 277 -3.75 23.51 27.96
C SER A 277 -4.74 22.73 27.09
N GLN A 278 -6.02 22.75 27.47
CA GLN A 278 -7.08 22.08 26.71
C GLN A 278 -7.26 22.73 25.32
N MET A 279 -7.20 24.06 25.22
CA MET A 279 -7.23 24.78 23.95
C MET A 279 -6.03 24.44 23.05
N ARG A 280 -4.82 24.34 23.62
CA ARG A 280 -3.63 23.88 22.88
C ARG A 280 -3.78 22.43 22.39
N LYS A 281 -4.42 21.57 23.16
CA LYS A 281 -4.72 20.19 22.78
C LYS A 281 -5.72 20.14 21.61
N ALA A 282 -6.78 20.95 21.67
CA ALA A 282 -7.76 21.09 20.59
C ALA A 282 -7.11 21.54 19.28
N ASP A 283 -6.23 22.54 19.35
CA ASP A 283 -5.45 23.07 18.23
C ASP A 283 -4.51 22.01 17.64
N LYS A 284 -3.77 21.29 18.49
CA LYS A 284 -2.90 20.18 18.07
C LYS A 284 -3.68 19.04 17.39
N MET A 285 -4.90 18.77 17.84
CA MET A 285 -5.81 17.79 17.22
C MET A 285 -6.53 18.35 15.99
N ARG A 286 -6.32 19.63 15.64
CA ARG A 286 -6.94 20.34 14.51
C ARG A 286 -8.46 20.26 14.54
N SER A 287 -9.05 20.36 15.73
CA SER A 287 -10.50 20.42 15.85
C SER A 287 -11.01 21.79 15.43
N PRO A 288 -11.96 21.90 14.49
CA PRO A 288 -12.45 23.19 14.01
C PRO A 288 -13.30 23.93 15.06
N TYR A 289 -13.93 23.19 15.97
CA TYR A 289 -14.83 23.74 16.99
C TYR A 289 -14.46 23.28 18.39
N VAL A 290 -14.50 24.20 19.34
CA VAL A 290 -14.31 23.90 20.77
C VAL A 290 -15.53 24.32 21.56
N LEU A 291 -16.12 23.39 22.31
CA LEU A 291 -17.15 23.68 23.30
C LEU A 291 -16.47 23.87 24.66
N ILE A 292 -16.60 25.05 25.26
CA ILE A 292 -15.99 25.42 26.53
C ILE A 292 -17.06 25.46 27.62
N LEU A 293 -16.90 24.64 28.64
CA LEU A 293 -17.83 24.51 29.76
C LEU A 293 -17.09 24.64 31.10
N GLY A 294 -17.21 25.79 31.75
CA GLY A 294 -16.81 25.99 33.14
C GLY A 294 -17.99 25.92 34.10
N GLU A 295 -17.75 26.19 35.37
CA GLU A 295 -18.80 26.21 36.40
C GLU A 295 -19.82 27.31 36.15
N GLU A 296 -19.40 28.48 35.68
CA GLU A 296 -20.29 29.62 35.41
C GLU A 296 -21.20 29.35 34.21
N GLU A 297 -20.67 28.77 33.14
CA GLU A 297 -21.48 28.34 31.99
C GLU A 297 -22.47 27.26 32.41
N LEU A 298 -22.03 26.28 33.21
CA LEU A 298 -22.89 25.21 33.69
C LEU A 298 -24.04 25.72 34.57
N LYS A 299 -23.76 26.64 35.51
CA LYS A 299 -24.79 27.28 36.36
C LYS A 299 -25.85 28.00 35.52
N LYS A 300 -25.44 28.61 34.41
CA LYS A 300 -26.35 29.29 33.47
C LYS A 300 -27.05 28.32 32.51
N THR A 301 -26.72 27.03 32.54
CA THR A 301 -27.16 26.00 31.59
C THR A 301 -26.73 26.28 30.14
N ARG A 302 -25.55 26.89 29.97
CA ARG A 302 -25.00 27.34 28.70
C ARG A 302 -23.63 26.72 28.44
N VAL A 303 -23.11 26.92 27.23
CA VAL A 303 -21.77 26.52 26.80
C VAL A 303 -21.27 27.52 25.77
N ILE A 304 -19.97 27.79 25.78
CA ILE A 304 -19.37 28.66 24.78
C ILE A 304 -18.87 27.79 23.63
N LEU A 305 -19.42 27.97 22.44
CA LEU A 305 -18.87 27.43 21.20
C LEU A 305 -17.82 28.41 20.67
N ARG A 306 -16.62 27.92 20.41
CA ARG A 306 -15.54 28.67 19.77
C ARG A 306 -15.21 28.06 18.41
N ASP A 307 -15.22 28.90 17.38
CA ASP A 307 -14.65 28.57 16.08
C ASP A 307 -13.13 28.80 16.13
N MET A 308 -12.35 27.76 15.83
CA MET A 308 -10.89 27.83 15.94
C MET A 308 -10.24 28.57 14.76
N ALA A 309 -10.92 28.65 13.61
CA ALA A 309 -10.44 29.37 12.43
C ALA A 309 -10.70 30.88 12.57
N THR A 310 -11.94 31.28 12.86
CA THR A 310 -12.33 32.69 12.95
C THR A 310 -12.05 33.30 14.33
N LYS A 311 -11.80 32.45 15.33
CA LYS A 311 -11.64 32.83 16.75
C LYS A 311 -12.91 33.43 17.37
N THR A 312 -14.05 33.39 16.70
CA THR A 312 -15.32 33.89 17.23
C THR A 312 -15.87 32.95 18.29
N GLN A 313 -16.62 33.52 19.24
CA GLN A 313 -17.31 32.77 20.28
C GLN A 313 -18.80 33.04 20.20
N GLU A 314 -19.57 31.97 20.36
CA GLU A 314 -21.03 31.97 20.40
C GLU A 314 -21.46 31.33 21.72
N ASP A 315 -22.24 32.06 22.50
CA ASP A 315 -22.84 31.53 23.72
C ASP A 315 -24.14 30.79 23.37
N LEU A 316 -24.23 29.51 23.69
CA LEU A 316 -25.32 28.62 23.34
C LEU A 316 -25.97 27.99 24.57
N PRO A 317 -27.30 27.79 24.59
CA PRO A 317 -27.91 26.90 25.58
C PRO A 317 -27.41 25.47 25.38
N LEU A 318 -27.23 24.70 26.47
CA LEU A 318 -26.76 23.31 26.39
C LEU A 318 -27.66 22.43 25.52
N THR A 319 -28.96 22.70 25.49
CA THR A 319 -29.94 22.02 24.62
C THR A 319 -29.78 22.37 23.14
N GLY A 320 -29.14 23.50 22.81
CA GLY A 320 -28.90 23.97 21.45
C GLY A 320 -27.61 23.42 20.82
N VAL A 321 -26.78 22.71 21.58
CA VAL A 321 -25.47 22.21 21.11
C VAL A 321 -25.63 21.24 19.94
N LEU A 322 -26.43 20.19 20.09
CA LEU A 322 -26.59 19.18 19.04
C LEU A 322 -27.18 19.77 17.74
N PRO A 323 -28.27 20.55 17.76
CA PRO A 323 -28.78 21.23 16.56
C PRO A 323 -27.73 22.12 15.91
N ARG A 324 -26.99 22.89 16.71
CA ARG A 324 -25.96 23.80 16.19
C ARG A 324 -24.81 23.03 15.53
N MET A 325 -24.33 21.97 16.16
CA MET A 325 -23.25 21.14 15.60
C MET A 325 -23.71 20.45 14.31
N LYS A 326 -24.92 19.91 14.26
CA LYS A 326 -25.50 19.36 13.01
C LYS A 326 -25.54 20.41 11.89
N SER A 327 -25.96 21.63 12.21
CA SER A 327 -26.01 22.72 11.23
C SER A 327 -24.63 23.13 10.71
N LEU A 328 -23.58 23.05 11.52
CA LEU A 328 -22.21 23.36 11.10
C LEU A 328 -21.59 22.20 10.30
N MET A 329 -21.90 20.96 10.66
CA MET A 329 -21.38 19.77 9.97
C MET A 329 -22.08 19.48 8.64
N GLY A 330 -23.36 19.85 8.49
CA GLY A 330 -24.12 19.67 7.25
C GLY A 330 -23.86 20.75 6.18
N LYS A 331 -22.95 21.70 6.43
CA LYS A 331 -22.52 22.72 5.46
C LYS A 331 -21.24 22.37 4.70
N ASN A 332 -20.69 21.18 4.92
CA ASN A 332 -19.48 20.69 4.26
C ASN A 332 -19.78 19.54 3.30
#